data_AF-A0A0L8VMW5-F1
#
_entry.id   AF-A0A0L8VMW5-F1
#
_cell.length_a   1.000
_cell.length_b   1.000
_cell.length_c   1.000
_cell.angle_alpha   90.00
_cell.angle_beta   90.00
_cell.angle_gamma   90.00
#
_symmetry.space_group_name_H-M   'P 1'
#
loop_
_entity.id
_entity.type
_entity.pdbx_description
1 polymer ?
#
loop_
_entity_poly.entity_id
_entity_poly.type
_entity_poly.pdbx_seq_one_letter_code
_entity_poly.pdbx_strand_id
1 'polypeptide(L)'
;MKFGEHLSKSLIRQYSYYYISYDDLKTELEDNLSKNNGQWTQELETDFLESLEIELDKVYTFCKVKHSEVFRRVKEVQEQVQHTVRLLDSNNPPTQLDFEILEEELSDIIADVHDLAKFSRLNYTGFQKIIKKHDKKTGFILKPVFQVRLDSKPFFKENYDELVVKISQLYDIARTSGRPIKGDSSAGGKQQNFVRQTTKYWVHPDNITELKLIILKHLPVLVFNTNKEFEREDSAITSIYFDNENLDLYYGRLRKDEGAEAHRLRWYGGMSTDTIFVERKTHREDWTGEKSVKARFALKERHVNDFLKGKYTVDQVFAKMRKEGKKPMNEIENLEALASEIQYVMLKKN
;
A
#
# COMPACT_ATOMS: atom_id res chain seq x y z
N MET A 1 -9.39 -6.88 -27.53
CA MET A 1 -10.37 -7.89 -27.07
C MET A 1 -11.69 -7.20 -26.75
N LYS A 2 -12.84 -7.76 -27.15
CA LYS A 2 -14.15 -7.18 -26.79
C LYS A 2 -14.34 -7.32 -25.28
N PHE A 3 -14.81 -6.28 -24.61
CA PHE A 3 -14.88 -6.29 -23.14
C PHE A 3 -15.90 -7.30 -22.59
N GLY A 4 -17.05 -7.50 -23.24
CA GLY A 4 -18.03 -8.52 -22.83
C GLY A 4 -17.41 -9.93 -22.74
N GLU A 5 -16.63 -10.32 -23.76
CA GLU A 5 -15.91 -11.61 -23.76
C GLU A 5 -14.83 -11.70 -22.67
N HIS A 6 -14.19 -10.58 -22.34
CA HIS A 6 -13.23 -10.54 -21.24
C HIS A 6 -13.94 -10.65 -19.88
N LEU A 7 -15.05 -9.93 -19.70
CA LEU A 7 -15.85 -9.97 -18.49
C LEU A 7 -16.37 -11.39 -18.23
N SER A 8 -16.96 -12.04 -19.24
CA SER A 8 -17.49 -13.40 -19.10
C SER A 8 -16.43 -14.45 -18.77
N LYS A 9 -15.20 -14.27 -19.25
CA LYS A 9 -14.07 -15.18 -18.98
C LYS A 9 -13.43 -14.93 -17.61
N SER A 10 -13.40 -13.68 -17.15
CA SER A 10 -12.67 -13.28 -15.95
C SER A 10 -13.54 -13.16 -14.69
N LEU A 11 -14.87 -13.15 -14.83
CA LEU A 11 -15.80 -13.06 -13.71
C LEU A 11 -15.72 -14.28 -12.80
N ILE A 12 -16.08 -14.05 -11.54
CA ILE A 12 -16.24 -15.11 -10.55
C ILE A 12 -17.64 -15.71 -10.75
N ARG A 13 -17.70 -16.99 -11.16
CA ARG A 13 -18.95 -17.64 -11.56
C ARG A 13 -20.03 -17.62 -10.48
N GLN A 14 -19.62 -17.74 -9.21
CA GLN A 14 -20.53 -17.70 -8.06
C GLN A 14 -21.28 -16.37 -7.94
N TYR A 15 -20.69 -15.28 -8.45
CA TYR A 15 -21.26 -13.93 -8.38
C TYR A 15 -21.82 -13.45 -9.72
N SER A 16 -21.95 -14.34 -10.71
CA SER A 16 -22.25 -13.96 -12.11
C SER A 16 -23.46 -13.05 -12.25
N TYR A 17 -24.52 -13.26 -11.46
CA TYR A 17 -25.74 -12.44 -11.49
C TYR A 17 -25.51 -11.00 -11.01
N TYR A 18 -24.62 -10.81 -10.04
CA TYR A 18 -24.35 -9.51 -9.43
C TYR A 18 -23.42 -8.64 -10.27
N TYR A 19 -22.73 -9.21 -11.27
CA TYR A 19 -21.95 -8.42 -12.22
C TYR A 19 -22.85 -7.53 -13.08
N ILE A 20 -22.28 -6.44 -13.57
CA ILE A 20 -22.89 -5.57 -14.57
C ILE A 20 -23.30 -6.38 -15.81
N SER A 21 -24.56 -6.24 -16.18
CA SER A 21 -25.14 -6.80 -17.41
C SER A 21 -24.65 -6.03 -18.65
N TYR A 22 -23.34 -6.09 -18.91
CA TYR A 22 -22.68 -5.31 -19.96
C TYR A 22 -23.21 -5.63 -21.36
N ASP A 23 -23.49 -6.90 -21.64
CA ASP A 23 -23.99 -7.31 -22.94
C ASP A 23 -25.44 -6.87 -23.15
N ASP A 24 -26.29 -6.92 -22.12
CA ASP A 24 -27.68 -6.45 -22.17
C ASP A 24 -27.76 -4.94 -22.40
N LEU A 25 -26.98 -4.15 -21.63
CA LEU A 25 -26.86 -2.69 -21.82
C LEU A 25 -26.32 -2.34 -23.22
N LYS A 26 -25.40 -3.17 -23.73
CA LYS A 26 -24.85 -3.00 -25.07
C LYS A 26 -25.90 -3.28 -26.15
N THR A 27 -26.74 -4.31 -25.98
CA THR A 27 -27.82 -4.62 -26.92
C THR A 27 -28.91 -3.55 -26.86
N GLU A 28 -29.27 -3.05 -25.68
CA GLU A 28 -30.21 -1.94 -25.50
C GLU A 28 -29.79 -0.70 -26.31
N LEU A 29 -28.51 -0.30 -26.20
CA LEU A 29 -27.94 0.78 -27.03
C LEU A 29 -28.04 0.49 -28.53
N GLU A 30 -27.70 -0.73 -28.95
CA GLU A 30 -27.63 -1.12 -30.36
C GLU A 30 -29.02 -1.22 -31.01
N ASP A 31 -30.00 -1.76 -30.29
CA ASP A 31 -31.38 -1.94 -30.75
C ASP A 31 -32.15 -0.62 -30.77
N ASN A 32 -32.00 0.23 -29.76
CA ASN A 32 -32.66 1.53 -29.70
C ASN A 32 -32.14 2.48 -30.79
N LEU A 33 -30.84 2.46 -31.10
CA LEU A 33 -30.30 3.19 -32.25
C LEU A 33 -30.83 2.64 -33.57
N SER A 34 -30.95 1.32 -33.72
CA SER A 34 -31.44 0.70 -34.96
C SER A 34 -32.91 1.02 -35.22
N LYS A 35 -33.74 1.03 -34.17
CA LYS A 35 -35.18 1.38 -34.26
C LYS A 35 -35.44 2.84 -34.62
N ASN A 36 -34.54 3.75 -34.26
CA ASN A 36 -34.69 5.20 -34.44
C ASN A 36 -33.79 5.76 -35.54
N ASN A 37 -33.45 4.95 -36.56
CA ASN A 37 -32.64 5.37 -37.70
C ASN A 37 -31.29 5.99 -37.32
N GLY A 38 -30.69 5.53 -36.22
CA GLY A 38 -29.42 6.03 -35.68
C GLY A 38 -29.52 7.31 -34.86
N GLN A 39 -30.72 7.80 -34.55
CA GLN A 39 -30.93 8.96 -33.68
C GLN A 39 -31.17 8.53 -32.23
N TRP A 40 -30.58 9.27 -31.29
CA TRP A 40 -30.77 9.09 -29.85
C TRP A 40 -31.58 10.26 -29.29
N THR A 41 -32.66 9.98 -28.56
CA THR A 41 -33.61 10.98 -28.05
C THR A 41 -33.48 11.11 -26.53
N GLN A 42 -34.10 12.14 -25.95
CA GLN A 42 -34.09 12.35 -24.49
C GLN A 42 -34.86 11.26 -23.74
N GLU A 43 -35.89 10.67 -24.34
CA GLU A 43 -36.63 9.54 -23.75
C GLU A 43 -35.71 8.31 -23.65
N LEU A 44 -34.98 7.98 -24.72
CA LEU A 44 -34.02 6.88 -24.73
C LEU A 44 -32.86 7.10 -23.75
N GLU A 45 -32.41 8.34 -23.59
CA GLU A 45 -31.39 8.69 -22.59
C GLU A 45 -31.89 8.41 -21.17
N THR A 46 -33.15 8.74 -20.89
CA THR A 46 -33.76 8.53 -19.57
C THR A 46 -33.92 7.03 -19.29
N ASP A 47 -34.44 6.27 -20.25
CA ASP A 47 -34.59 4.82 -20.12
C ASP A 47 -33.23 4.13 -19.90
N PHE A 48 -32.20 4.51 -20.67
CA PHE A 48 -30.86 3.93 -20.52
C PHE A 48 -30.19 4.31 -19.18
N LEU A 49 -30.44 5.53 -18.69
CA LEU A 49 -30.00 5.97 -17.37
C LEU A 49 -30.66 5.16 -16.25
N GLU A 50 -31.95 4.84 -16.38
CA GLU A 50 -32.65 3.97 -15.43
C GLU A 50 -32.05 2.56 -15.41
N SER A 51 -31.79 1.97 -16.59
CA SER A 51 -31.10 0.68 -16.71
C SER A 51 -29.72 0.70 -16.03
N LEU A 52 -28.94 1.77 -16.22
CA LEU A 52 -27.64 1.94 -15.57
C LEU A 52 -27.72 2.11 -14.05
N GLU A 53 -28.73 2.82 -13.55
CA GLU A 53 -28.91 3.03 -12.11
C GLU A 53 -29.35 1.74 -11.41
N ILE A 54 -30.20 0.92 -12.04
CA ILE A 54 -30.57 -0.42 -11.56
C ILE A 54 -29.31 -1.29 -11.41
N GLU A 55 -28.47 -1.31 -12.44
CA GLU A 55 -27.22 -2.09 -12.42
C GLU A 55 -26.23 -1.55 -11.38
N LEU A 56 -26.15 -0.22 -11.22
CA LEU A 56 -25.31 0.41 -10.21
C LEU A 56 -25.74 0.03 -8.79
N ASP A 57 -27.05 0.07 -8.51
CA ASP A 57 -27.59 -0.28 -7.21
C ASP A 57 -27.38 -1.76 -6.88
N LYS A 58 -27.58 -2.65 -7.87
CA LYS A 58 -27.29 -4.09 -7.76
C LYS A 58 -25.83 -4.34 -7.37
N VAL A 59 -24.88 -3.75 -8.10
CA VAL A 59 -23.45 -3.92 -7.83
C VAL A 59 -23.07 -3.34 -6.46
N TYR A 60 -23.57 -2.13 -6.15
CA TYR A 60 -23.25 -1.43 -4.90
C TYR A 60 -23.76 -2.18 -3.67
N THR A 61 -25.02 -2.64 -3.71
CA THR A 61 -25.63 -3.39 -2.60
C THR A 61 -24.91 -4.71 -2.36
N PHE A 62 -24.58 -5.46 -3.42
CA PHE A 62 -23.80 -6.69 -3.30
C PHE A 62 -22.42 -6.44 -2.66
N CYS A 63 -21.67 -5.43 -3.13
CA CYS A 63 -20.39 -5.07 -2.55
C CYS A 63 -20.51 -4.74 -1.05
N LYS A 64 -21.52 -3.96 -0.66
CA LYS A 64 -21.77 -3.59 0.74
C LYS A 64 -22.08 -4.80 1.62
N VAL A 65 -22.86 -5.75 1.12
CA VAL A 65 -23.18 -7.00 1.84
C VAL A 65 -21.92 -7.84 2.03
N LYS A 66 -21.16 -8.11 0.95
CA LYS A 66 -19.92 -8.89 1.03
C LYS A 66 -18.86 -8.21 1.90
N HIS A 67 -18.75 -6.89 1.84
CA HIS A 67 -17.85 -6.15 2.72
C HIS A 67 -18.20 -6.38 4.20
N SER A 68 -19.47 -6.25 4.56
CA SER A 68 -19.95 -6.47 5.94
C SER A 68 -19.74 -7.92 6.40
N GLU A 69 -19.92 -8.89 5.50
CA GLU A 69 -19.67 -10.31 5.76
C GLU A 69 -18.20 -10.58 6.07
N VAL A 70 -17.28 -10.08 5.23
CA VAL A 70 -15.83 -10.23 5.42
C VAL A 70 -15.37 -9.57 6.73
N PHE A 71 -15.85 -8.35 7.02
CA PHE A 71 -15.54 -7.67 8.27
C PHE A 71 -16.03 -8.44 9.50
N ARG A 72 -17.23 -9.02 9.44
CA ARG A 72 -17.76 -9.88 10.50
C ARG A 72 -16.88 -11.12 10.69
N ARG A 73 -16.50 -11.82 9.62
CA ARG A 73 -15.61 -12.99 9.68
C ARG A 73 -14.26 -12.64 10.32
N VAL A 74 -13.64 -11.53 9.92
CA VAL A 74 -12.37 -11.08 10.54
C VAL A 74 -12.54 -10.80 12.04
N LYS A 75 -13.65 -10.18 12.46
CA LYS A 75 -13.91 -9.92 13.87
C LYS A 75 -14.09 -11.22 14.67
N GLU A 76 -14.83 -12.18 14.13
CA GLU A 76 -15.06 -13.48 14.76
C GLU A 76 -13.74 -14.25 14.93
N VAL A 77 -12.92 -14.31 13.87
CA VAL A 77 -11.60 -14.95 13.94
C VAL A 77 -10.67 -14.22 14.88
N GLN A 78 -10.72 -12.89 14.93
CA GLN A 78 -9.94 -12.12 15.89
C GLN A 78 -10.29 -12.50 17.34
N GLU A 79 -11.57 -12.60 17.67
CA GLU A 79 -12.01 -13.01 19.00
C GLU A 79 -11.58 -14.44 19.32
N GLN A 80 -11.68 -15.35 18.35
CA GLN A 80 -11.18 -16.72 18.47
C GLN A 80 -9.67 -16.77 18.72
N VAL A 81 -8.86 -16.13 17.86
CA VAL A 81 -7.40 -16.07 18.02
C VAL A 81 -7.01 -15.51 19.39
N GLN A 82 -7.67 -14.43 19.85
CA GLN A 82 -7.43 -13.88 21.18
C GLN A 82 -7.77 -14.86 22.30
N HIS A 83 -8.84 -15.62 22.16
CA HIS A 83 -9.21 -16.67 23.10
C HIS A 83 -8.16 -17.80 23.11
N THR A 84 -7.75 -18.30 21.94
CA THR A 84 -6.75 -19.35 21.78
C THR A 84 -5.40 -18.95 22.38
N VAL A 85 -4.96 -17.70 22.17
CA VAL A 85 -3.74 -17.16 22.78
C VAL A 85 -3.83 -17.11 24.29
N ARG A 86 -4.97 -16.70 24.87
CA ARG A 86 -5.15 -16.69 26.34
C ARG A 86 -5.12 -18.09 26.94
N LEU A 87 -5.51 -19.11 26.20
CA LEU A 87 -5.48 -20.50 26.64
C LEU A 87 -4.07 -21.11 26.65
N LEU A 88 -3.07 -20.49 26.00
CA LEU A 88 -1.69 -21.00 25.97
C LEU A 88 -1.07 -21.16 27.36
N ASP A 89 -1.41 -20.26 28.29
CA ASP A 89 -0.92 -20.29 29.67
C ASP A 89 -1.85 -21.06 30.62
N SER A 90 -2.91 -21.68 30.09
CA SER A 90 -3.90 -22.43 30.88
C SER A 90 -3.53 -23.90 31.05
N ASN A 91 -4.25 -24.60 31.91
CA ASN A 91 -4.06 -26.05 32.15
C ASN A 91 -4.40 -26.91 30.91
N ASN A 92 -5.13 -26.37 29.93
CA ASN A 92 -5.47 -27.04 28.69
C ASN A 92 -5.08 -26.16 27.49
N PRO A 93 -3.79 -26.15 27.11
CA PRO A 93 -3.32 -25.32 26.01
C PRO A 93 -3.90 -25.79 24.67
N PRO A 94 -4.12 -24.86 23.73
CA PRO A 94 -4.57 -25.20 22.38
C PRO A 94 -3.55 -26.09 21.68
N THR A 95 -4.07 -27.04 20.92
CA THR A 95 -3.29 -27.95 20.09
C THR A 95 -2.83 -27.27 18.80
N GLN A 96 -1.89 -27.89 18.08
CA GLN A 96 -1.47 -27.41 16.77
C GLN A 96 -2.64 -27.36 15.78
N LEU A 97 -3.55 -28.34 15.85
CA LEU A 97 -4.74 -28.41 15.00
C LEU A 97 -5.65 -27.19 15.16
N ASP A 98 -5.76 -26.64 16.38
CA ASP A 98 -6.56 -25.44 16.62
C ASP A 98 -6.00 -24.22 15.87
N PHE A 99 -4.67 -24.11 15.73
CA PHE A 99 -4.03 -23.05 14.96
C PHE A 99 -4.11 -23.29 13.44
N GLU A 100 -4.04 -24.54 13.00
CA GLU A 100 -4.22 -24.91 11.59
C GLU A 100 -5.63 -24.55 11.09
N ILE A 101 -6.67 -24.81 11.90
CA ILE A 101 -8.04 -24.41 11.59
C ILE A 101 -8.18 -22.89 11.48
N LEU A 102 -7.54 -22.13 12.38
CA LEU A 102 -7.53 -20.67 12.32
C LEU A 102 -6.79 -20.14 11.08
N GLU A 103 -5.70 -20.80 10.68
CA GLU A 103 -4.95 -20.46 9.47
C GLU A 103 -5.78 -20.73 8.19
N GLU A 104 -6.50 -21.85 8.14
CA GLU A 104 -7.41 -22.18 7.04
C GLU A 104 -8.54 -21.15 6.92
N GLU A 105 -9.21 -20.81 8.03
CA GLU A 105 -10.28 -19.79 8.02
C GLU A 105 -9.75 -18.41 7.59
N LEU A 106 -8.56 -18.01 8.05
CA LEU A 106 -7.91 -16.78 7.58
C LEU A 106 -7.56 -16.84 6.10
N SER A 107 -7.17 -18.00 5.58
CA SER A 107 -6.89 -18.21 4.15
C SER A 107 -8.15 -18.06 3.30
N ASP A 108 -9.29 -18.53 3.78
CA ASP A 108 -10.59 -18.35 3.12
C ASP A 108 -11.04 -16.89 3.15
N ILE A 109 -10.86 -16.19 4.28
CA ILE A 109 -11.10 -14.73 4.36
C ILE A 109 -10.22 -13.97 3.36
N ILE A 110 -8.94 -14.35 3.23
CA ILE A 110 -8.04 -13.75 2.24
C ILE A 110 -8.57 -13.95 0.82
N ALA A 111 -9.09 -15.14 0.51
CA ALA A 111 -9.69 -15.43 -0.79
C ALA A 111 -10.94 -14.57 -1.04
N ASP A 112 -11.81 -14.40 -0.04
CA ASP A 112 -12.99 -13.53 -0.12
C ASP A 112 -12.61 -12.06 -0.36
N VAL A 113 -11.60 -11.53 0.34
CA VAL A 113 -11.10 -10.15 0.13
C VAL A 113 -10.55 -9.98 -1.28
N HIS A 114 -9.80 -10.96 -1.78
CA HIS A 114 -9.29 -10.96 -3.15
C HIS A 114 -10.43 -10.92 -4.16
N ASP A 115 -11.44 -11.78 -3.97
CA ASP A 115 -12.57 -11.93 -4.86
C ASP A 115 -13.47 -10.69 -4.87
N LEU A 116 -13.68 -10.07 -3.71
CA LEU A 116 -14.40 -8.79 -3.60
C LEU A 116 -13.64 -7.66 -4.32
N ALA A 117 -12.33 -7.54 -4.12
CA ALA A 117 -11.52 -6.53 -4.80
C ALA A 117 -11.55 -6.71 -6.33
N LYS A 118 -11.48 -7.95 -6.80
CA LYS A 118 -11.59 -8.30 -8.22
C LYS A 118 -12.98 -7.97 -8.78
N PHE A 119 -14.05 -8.28 -8.03
CA PHE A 119 -15.42 -7.98 -8.40
C PHE A 119 -15.64 -6.46 -8.55
N SER A 120 -15.28 -5.66 -7.54
CA SER A 120 -15.45 -4.21 -7.57
C SER A 120 -14.71 -3.58 -8.74
N ARG A 121 -13.49 -4.05 -9.03
CA ARG A 121 -12.68 -3.54 -10.15
C ARG A 121 -13.26 -3.86 -11.52
N LEU A 122 -13.68 -5.12 -11.74
CA LEU A 122 -14.26 -5.54 -13.02
C LEU A 122 -15.55 -4.79 -13.33
N ASN A 123 -16.40 -4.60 -12.32
CA ASN A 123 -17.64 -3.85 -12.47
C ASN A 123 -17.39 -2.36 -12.72
N TYR A 124 -16.49 -1.72 -11.97
CA TYR A 124 -16.12 -0.32 -12.22
C TYR A 124 -15.61 -0.10 -13.65
N THR A 125 -14.75 -1.01 -14.12
CA THR A 125 -14.28 -1.00 -15.51
C THR A 125 -15.41 -1.19 -16.50
N GLY A 126 -16.41 -2.02 -16.17
CA GLY A 126 -17.59 -2.24 -16.97
C GLY A 126 -18.44 -0.98 -17.14
N PHE A 127 -18.74 -0.28 -16.05
CA PHE A 127 -19.44 1.01 -16.10
C PHE A 127 -18.68 2.02 -16.96
N GLN A 128 -17.38 2.22 -16.71
CA GLN A 128 -16.57 3.15 -17.50
C GLN A 128 -16.57 2.81 -19.00
N LYS A 129 -16.55 1.52 -19.35
CA LYS A 129 -16.56 1.08 -20.75
C LYS A 129 -17.92 1.23 -21.42
N ILE A 130 -19.03 0.92 -20.74
CA ILE A 130 -20.35 1.06 -21.33
C ILE A 130 -20.70 2.54 -21.52
N ILE A 131 -20.35 3.41 -20.56
CA ILE A 131 -20.53 4.85 -20.66
C ILE A 131 -19.69 5.43 -21.80
N LYS A 132 -18.40 5.04 -21.90
CA LYS A 132 -17.55 5.45 -23.02
C LYS A 132 -18.11 4.99 -24.38
N LYS A 133 -18.77 3.84 -24.41
CA LYS A 133 -19.40 3.30 -25.62
C LYS A 133 -20.68 4.06 -25.98
N HIS A 134 -21.50 4.39 -24.98
CA HIS A 134 -22.66 5.25 -25.09
C HIS A 134 -22.27 6.60 -25.72
N ASP A 135 -21.36 7.35 -25.09
CA ASP A 135 -20.96 8.68 -25.55
C ASP A 135 -20.44 8.67 -26.99
N LYS A 136 -19.76 7.59 -27.39
CA LYS A 136 -19.24 7.43 -28.75
C LYS A 136 -20.33 7.14 -29.79
N LYS A 137 -21.40 6.44 -29.41
CA LYS A 137 -22.45 5.99 -30.35
C LYS A 137 -23.63 6.95 -30.44
N THR A 138 -24.00 7.61 -29.34
CA THR A 138 -25.19 8.45 -29.27
C THR A 138 -24.88 9.94 -29.49
N GLY A 139 -23.64 10.36 -29.19
CA GLY A 139 -23.23 11.76 -29.22
C GLY A 139 -23.65 12.56 -27.96
N PHE A 140 -24.42 11.95 -27.05
CA PHE A 140 -24.73 12.50 -25.74
C PHE A 140 -23.56 12.29 -24.78
N ILE A 141 -23.37 13.21 -23.83
CA ILE A 141 -22.23 13.16 -22.90
C ILE A 141 -22.71 12.70 -21.53
N LEU A 142 -22.52 11.41 -21.24
CA LEU A 142 -22.97 10.80 -19.98
C LEU A 142 -21.87 10.68 -18.94
N LYS A 143 -20.60 10.64 -19.37
CA LYS A 143 -19.44 10.42 -18.50
C LYS A 143 -19.38 11.29 -17.24
N PRO A 144 -19.46 12.64 -17.29
CA PRO A 144 -19.38 13.46 -16.08
C PRO A 144 -20.59 13.26 -15.17
N VAL A 145 -21.78 13.06 -15.75
CA VAL A 145 -23.05 12.88 -15.01
C VAL A 145 -22.99 11.59 -14.19
N PHE A 146 -22.62 10.48 -14.84
CA PHE A 146 -22.60 9.18 -14.19
C PHE A 146 -21.37 8.99 -13.29
N GLN A 147 -20.28 9.73 -13.52
CA GLN A 147 -19.15 9.74 -12.57
C GLN A 147 -19.57 10.26 -11.20
N VAL A 148 -20.42 11.30 -11.13
CA VAL A 148 -20.98 11.79 -9.86
C VAL A 148 -21.81 10.70 -9.16
N ARG A 149 -22.58 9.91 -9.93
CA ARG A 149 -23.36 8.78 -9.39
C ARG A 149 -22.46 7.68 -8.85
N LEU A 150 -21.44 7.26 -9.61
CA LEU A 150 -20.43 6.29 -9.14
C LEU A 150 -19.72 6.78 -7.87
N ASP A 151 -19.39 8.06 -7.80
CA ASP A 151 -18.73 8.64 -6.63
C ASP A 151 -19.66 8.73 -5.40
N SER A 152 -20.97 8.86 -5.61
CA SER A 152 -21.98 8.86 -4.55
C SER A 152 -22.26 7.46 -3.96
N LYS A 153 -22.06 6.41 -4.76
CA LYS A 153 -22.19 4.99 -4.37
C LYS A 153 -20.83 4.26 -4.56
N PRO A 154 -19.78 4.60 -3.79
CA PRO A 154 -18.44 4.15 -4.10
C PRO A 154 -18.17 2.71 -3.64
N PHE A 155 -18.42 1.73 -4.51
CA PHE A 155 -18.00 0.33 -4.29
C PHE A 155 -16.54 0.06 -4.67
N PHE A 156 -15.91 0.98 -5.40
CA PHE A 156 -14.55 0.85 -5.95
C PHE A 156 -13.48 1.64 -5.15
N LYS A 157 -13.89 2.48 -4.20
CA LYS A 157 -12.98 3.28 -3.35
C LYS A 157 -12.69 2.63 -2.00
N GLU A 158 -13.15 1.39 -1.78
CA GLU A 158 -12.88 0.69 -0.54
C GLU A 158 -11.38 0.45 -0.38
N ASN A 159 -10.81 0.98 0.70
CA ASN A 159 -9.44 0.72 1.06
C ASN A 159 -9.39 -0.51 1.97
N TYR A 160 -8.89 -1.62 1.45
CA TYR A 160 -8.69 -2.85 2.21
C TYR A 160 -7.40 -2.85 3.05
N ASP A 161 -6.61 -1.78 3.05
CA ASP A 161 -5.30 -1.75 3.73
C ASP A 161 -5.39 -2.04 5.23
N GLU A 162 -6.34 -1.42 5.93
CA GLU A 162 -6.59 -1.66 7.36
C GLU A 162 -6.95 -3.13 7.62
N LEU A 163 -7.81 -3.69 6.76
CA LEU A 163 -8.22 -5.10 6.82
C LEU A 163 -7.04 -6.05 6.55
N VAL A 164 -6.22 -5.74 5.54
CA VAL A 164 -5.02 -6.52 5.18
C VAL A 164 -4.01 -6.53 6.32
N VAL A 165 -3.78 -5.39 6.98
CA VAL A 165 -2.91 -5.32 8.17
C VAL A 165 -3.47 -6.19 9.28
N LYS A 166 -4.78 -6.10 9.56
CA LYS A 166 -5.44 -6.88 10.60
C LYS A 166 -5.34 -8.39 10.33
N ILE A 167 -5.68 -8.83 9.13
CA ILE A 167 -5.56 -10.22 8.70
C ILE A 167 -4.11 -10.68 8.84
N SER A 168 -3.14 -9.87 8.42
CA SER A 168 -1.72 -10.22 8.55
C SER A 168 -1.28 -10.42 9.99
N GLN A 169 -1.77 -9.63 10.95
CA GLN A 169 -1.45 -9.81 12.37
C GLN A 169 -2.04 -11.12 12.90
N LEU A 170 -3.30 -11.43 12.55
CA LEU A 170 -3.96 -12.66 12.97
C LEU A 170 -3.29 -13.90 12.35
N TYR A 171 -2.93 -13.83 11.07
CA TYR A 171 -2.25 -14.90 10.35
C TYR A 171 -0.88 -15.18 10.95
N ASP A 172 -0.16 -14.13 11.35
CA ASP A 172 1.14 -14.29 12.00
C ASP A 172 1.03 -15.01 13.35
N ILE A 173 0.02 -14.65 14.16
CA ILE A 173 -0.27 -15.33 15.43
C ILE A 173 -0.60 -16.81 15.19
N ALA A 174 -1.44 -17.11 14.19
CA ALA A 174 -1.78 -18.50 13.85
C ALA A 174 -0.53 -19.29 13.43
N ARG A 175 0.27 -18.72 12.52
CA ARG A 175 1.52 -19.31 12.00
C ARG A 175 2.53 -19.62 13.11
N THR A 176 2.66 -18.76 14.10
CA THR A 176 3.61 -18.96 15.21
C THR A 176 3.00 -19.72 16.38
N SER A 177 1.75 -20.20 16.26
CA SER A 177 0.98 -20.84 17.33
C SER A 177 0.95 -19.99 18.60
N GLY A 178 0.78 -18.67 18.42
CA GLY A 178 0.76 -17.65 19.48
C GLY A 178 2.10 -17.42 20.19
N ARG A 179 3.18 -18.09 19.77
CA ARG A 179 4.52 -17.81 20.29
C ARG A 179 5.06 -16.55 19.62
N PRO A 180 5.72 -15.64 20.36
CA PRO A 180 6.34 -14.49 19.74
C PRO A 180 7.41 -14.95 18.76
N ILE A 181 7.47 -14.31 17.58
CA ILE A 181 8.55 -14.56 16.61
C ILE A 181 9.88 -14.31 17.31
N LYS A 182 10.71 -15.35 17.45
CA LYS A 182 12.10 -15.19 17.86
C LYS A 182 12.90 -14.68 16.66
N GLY A 183 12.79 -13.38 16.42
CA GLY A 183 13.48 -12.67 15.36
C GLY A 183 13.63 -11.21 15.74
N ASP A 184 14.86 -10.73 15.82
CA ASP A 184 15.16 -9.32 16.09
C ASP A 184 14.57 -8.49 14.93
N SER A 185 13.64 -7.56 15.18
CA SER A 185 13.16 -6.62 14.14
C SER A 185 14.30 -5.75 13.57
N SER A 186 15.45 -5.79 14.25
CA SER A 186 16.75 -5.21 13.88
C SER A 186 17.69 -6.19 13.15
N ALA A 187 17.25 -7.42 12.84
CA ALA A 187 18.09 -8.55 12.34
C ALA A 187 18.80 -8.30 11.01
N GLY A 188 18.64 -7.14 10.37
CA GLY A 188 19.53 -6.70 9.31
C GLY A 188 20.97 -6.40 9.77
N GLY A 189 21.23 -6.31 11.09
CA GLY A 189 22.53 -5.89 11.65
C GLY A 189 23.45 -6.98 12.21
N LYS A 190 22.95 -8.19 12.50
CA LYS A 190 23.72 -9.21 13.27
C LYS A 190 24.26 -10.40 12.45
N GLN A 191 23.86 -10.58 11.20
CA GLN A 191 24.45 -11.62 10.33
C GLN A 191 25.70 -11.06 9.65
N GLN A 192 26.88 -11.61 9.97
CA GLN A 192 28.16 -11.07 9.51
C GLN A 192 28.43 -11.28 8.01
N ASN A 193 27.88 -12.33 7.39
CA ASN A 193 28.09 -12.62 5.96
C ASN A 193 26.77 -12.98 5.26
N PHE A 194 26.07 -11.98 4.70
CA PHE A 194 24.98 -12.22 3.77
C PHE A 194 25.12 -11.32 2.53
N VAL A 195 24.80 -11.89 1.37
CA VAL A 195 24.73 -11.15 0.12
C VAL A 195 23.34 -10.50 0.03
N ARG A 196 23.30 -9.18 0.22
CA ARG A 196 22.08 -8.40 -0.01
C ARG A 196 21.88 -8.25 -1.52
N GLN A 197 20.77 -8.76 -2.05
CA GLN A 197 20.29 -8.48 -3.39
C GLN A 197 19.06 -7.58 -3.30
N THR A 198 18.93 -6.61 -4.20
CA THR A 198 17.75 -5.73 -4.25
C THR A 198 17.28 -5.58 -5.69
N THR A 199 16.09 -6.10 -5.96
CA THR A 199 15.39 -5.95 -7.23
C THR A 199 14.17 -5.04 -7.06
N LYS A 200 13.76 -4.35 -8.12
CA LYS A 200 12.57 -3.49 -8.14
C LYS A 200 11.67 -3.94 -9.28
N TYR A 201 10.37 -4.02 -9.01
CA TYR A 201 9.36 -4.43 -9.97
C TYR A 201 8.30 -3.35 -10.10
N TRP A 202 7.78 -3.15 -11.31
CA TRP A 202 6.60 -2.35 -11.52
C TRP A 202 5.36 -3.22 -11.27
N VAL A 203 4.44 -2.71 -10.46
CA VAL A 203 3.17 -3.37 -10.17
C VAL A 203 2.07 -2.46 -10.68
N HIS A 204 1.22 -2.98 -11.57
CA HIS A 204 0.05 -2.25 -12.03
C HIS A 204 -0.90 -1.99 -10.85
N PRO A 205 -1.53 -0.80 -10.72
CA PRO A 205 -2.42 -0.49 -9.60
C PRO A 205 -3.49 -1.56 -9.32
N ASP A 206 -4.02 -2.17 -10.37
CA ASP A 206 -4.99 -3.28 -10.29
C ASP A 206 -4.52 -4.49 -9.49
N ASN A 207 -3.21 -4.72 -9.40
CA ASN A 207 -2.62 -5.93 -8.80
C ASN A 207 -2.09 -5.68 -7.37
N ILE A 208 -2.25 -4.47 -6.82
CA ILE A 208 -1.68 -4.11 -5.51
C ILE A 208 -2.28 -4.98 -4.39
N THR A 209 -3.60 -5.07 -4.32
CA THR A 209 -4.29 -5.84 -3.26
C THR A 209 -3.96 -7.32 -3.37
N GLU A 210 -4.06 -7.90 -4.57
CA GLU A 210 -3.72 -9.31 -4.82
C GLU A 210 -2.28 -9.62 -4.40
N LEU A 211 -1.32 -8.77 -4.78
CA LEU A 211 0.08 -8.95 -4.40
C LEU A 211 0.27 -8.89 -2.88
N LYS A 212 -0.37 -7.95 -2.19
CA LYS A 212 -0.32 -7.88 -0.71
C LYS A 212 -0.87 -9.17 -0.08
N LEU A 213 -2.01 -9.66 -0.58
CA LEU A 213 -2.65 -10.89 -0.09
C LEU A 213 -1.81 -12.15 -0.32
N ILE A 214 -1.03 -12.22 -1.39
CA ILE A 214 -0.10 -13.33 -1.64
C ILE A 214 1.09 -13.26 -0.67
N ILE A 215 1.71 -12.08 -0.52
CA ILE A 215 2.91 -11.92 0.30
C ILE A 215 2.60 -12.16 1.79
N LEU A 216 1.44 -11.70 2.29
CA LEU A 216 1.12 -11.77 3.73
C LEU A 216 1.01 -13.21 4.27
N LYS A 217 0.69 -14.18 3.40
CA LYS A 217 0.68 -15.61 3.72
C LYS A 217 2.06 -16.14 4.09
N HIS A 218 3.12 -15.48 3.63
CA HIS A 218 4.51 -15.89 3.88
C HIS A 218 5.25 -14.94 4.82
N LEU A 219 5.02 -13.63 4.68
CA LEU A 219 5.75 -12.59 5.41
C LEU A 219 4.75 -11.59 6.00
N PRO A 220 4.73 -11.41 7.34
CA PRO A 220 3.77 -10.51 7.96
C PRO A 220 4.05 -9.05 7.58
N VAL A 221 2.99 -8.25 7.54
CA VAL A 221 3.07 -6.81 7.38
C VAL A 221 3.71 -6.21 8.63
N LEU A 222 4.84 -5.52 8.45
CA LEU A 222 5.53 -4.84 9.53
C LEU A 222 4.74 -3.61 10.00
N VAL A 223 4.26 -3.64 11.24
CA VAL A 223 3.61 -2.51 11.91
C VAL A 223 4.58 -1.87 12.90
N PHE A 224 4.89 -0.58 12.71
CA PHE A 224 5.89 0.12 13.54
C PHE A 224 5.43 0.41 14.97
N ASN A 225 4.14 0.68 15.17
CA ASN A 225 3.57 0.94 16.49
C ASN A 225 2.39 0.00 16.74
N THR A 226 2.63 -1.04 17.52
CA THR A 226 1.61 -2.04 17.88
C THR A 226 0.66 -1.59 18.99
N ASN A 227 0.92 -0.44 19.62
CA ASN A 227 0.14 0.06 20.77
C ASN A 227 -1.05 0.93 20.36
N LYS A 228 -1.23 1.21 19.06
CA LYS A 228 -2.38 1.92 18.52
C LYS A 228 -2.99 1.14 17.36
N GLU A 229 -4.25 1.43 17.06
CA GLU A 229 -4.84 0.96 15.81
C GLU A 229 -4.12 1.59 14.61
N PHE A 230 -4.02 0.83 13.52
CA PHE A 230 -3.34 1.28 12.32
C PHE A 230 -4.14 2.40 11.66
N GLU A 231 -3.48 3.51 11.36
CA GLU A 231 -4.03 4.61 10.59
C GLU A 231 -3.34 4.69 9.23
N ARG A 232 -4.04 5.21 8.22
CA ARG A 232 -3.48 5.34 6.85
C ARG A 232 -2.16 6.12 6.84
N GLU A 233 -2.08 7.16 7.67
CA GLU A 233 -0.87 7.98 7.79
C GLU A 233 0.35 7.18 8.24
N ASP A 234 0.20 6.09 9.00
CA ASP A 234 1.31 5.27 9.51
C ASP A 234 2.10 4.58 8.40
N SER A 235 1.47 4.35 7.25
CA SER A 235 2.12 3.77 6.07
C SER A 235 2.88 4.80 5.23
N ALA A 236 2.67 6.10 5.47
CA ALA A 236 3.27 7.16 4.68
C ALA A 236 4.77 7.25 4.93
N ILE A 237 5.54 7.32 3.84
CA ILE A 237 6.99 7.55 3.86
C ILE A 237 7.28 8.70 2.92
N THR A 238 7.60 9.86 3.49
CA THR A 238 7.97 11.03 2.70
C THR A 238 9.49 11.18 2.71
N SER A 239 10.06 11.57 1.56
CA SER A 239 11.49 11.81 1.43
C SER A 239 11.73 13.02 0.55
N ILE A 240 12.35 14.05 1.12
CA ILE A 240 12.75 15.27 0.40
C ILE A 240 14.19 15.08 -0.05
N TYR A 241 14.40 15.01 -1.35
CA TYR A 241 15.74 14.89 -1.94
C TYR A 241 16.35 16.28 -2.12
N PHE A 242 17.63 16.38 -1.83
CA PHE A 242 18.40 17.61 -1.97
C PHE A 242 19.30 17.49 -3.20
N ASP A 243 19.39 18.59 -3.92
CA ASP A 243 20.35 18.82 -4.99
C ASP A 243 20.56 20.33 -5.13
N ASN A 244 21.53 20.72 -5.95
CA ASN A 244 21.79 22.12 -6.27
C ASN A 244 21.16 22.53 -7.62
N GLU A 245 21.28 23.81 -7.98
CA GLU A 245 20.70 24.36 -9.22
C GLU A 245 21.22 23.64 -10.48
N ASN A 246 22.47 23.16 -10.44
CA ASN A 246 23.10 22.42 -11.54
C ASN A 246 22.74 20.93 -11.59
N LEU A 247 21.98 20.42 -10.61
CA LEU A 247 21.58 19.01 -10.50
C LEU A 247 22.77 18.03 -10.44
N ASP A 248 23.85 18.41 -9.75
CA ASP A 248 25.09 17.64 -9.70
C ASP A 248 24.88 16.23 -9.11
N LEU A 249 24.10 16.13 -8.03
CA LEU A 249 23.84 14.83 -7.39
C LEU A 249 22.98 13.95 -8.29
N TYR A 250 21.96 14.52 -8.94
CA TYR A 250 21.13 13.83 -9.91
C TYR A 250 21.96 13.21 -11.03
N TYR A 251 22.82 13.99 -11.69
CA TYR A 251 23.64 13.48 -12.80
C TYR A 251 24.64 12.42 -12.34
N GLY A 252 25.28 12.60 -11.17
CA GLY A 252 26.18 11.60 -10.60
C GLY A 252 25.46 10.28 -10.31
N ARG A 253 24.24 10.33 -9.76
CA ARG A 253 23.43 9.15 -9.49
C ARG A 253 22.90 8.49 -10.77
N LEU A 254 22.58 9.27 -11.79
CA LEU A 254 22.08 8.78 -13.09
C LEU A 254 23.17 8.02 -13.85
N ARG A 255 24.39 8.58 -13.90
CA ARG A 255 25.56 7.96 -14.54
C ARG A 255 26.17 6.82 -13.74
N LYS A 256 25.79 6.69 -12.46
CA LYS A 256 26.38 5.76 -11.49
C LYS A 256 27.86 6.05 -11.23
N ASP A 257 28.23 7.33 -11.12
CA ASP A 257 29.62 7.70 -10.83
C ASP A 257 30.06 7.06 -9.48
N GLU A 258 31.30 6.56 -9.41
CA GLU A 258 31.86 6.00 -8.19
C GLU A 258 31.85 7.04 -7.06
N GLY A 259 31.32 6.68 -5.89
CA GLY A 259 31.14 7.60 -4.77
C GLY A 259 29.95 8.55 -4.91
N ALA A 260 29.11 8.44 -5.94
CA ALA A 260 27.96 9.34 -6.13
C ALA A 260 26.98 9.30 -4.96
N GLU A 261 26.82 10.45 -4.30
CA GLU A 261 25.96 10.60 -3.14
C GLU A 261 24.51 10.97 -3.52
N ALA A 262 23.56 10.54 -2.70
CA ALA A 262 22.18 11.01 -2.72
C ALA A 262 21.76 11.35 -1.29
N HIS A 263 21.39 12.61 -1.07
CA HIS A 263 21.00 13.14 0.22
C HIS A 263 19.49 13.33 0.29
N ARG A 264 18.89 12.93 1.41
CA ARG A 264 17.46 13.11 1.63
C ARG A 264 17.09 13.22 3.10
N LEU A 265 16.04 14.00 3.36
CA LEU A 265 15.36 14.04 4.65
C LEU A 265 14.10 13.19 4.59
N ARG A 266 14.00 12.20 5.48
CA ARG A 266 12.89 11.25 5.51
C ARG A 266 12.17 11.28 6.85
N TRP A 267 10.85 11.25 6.82
CA TRP A 267 10.04 10.91 7.98
C TRP A 267 9.05 9.80 7.64
N TYR A 268 8.53 9.16 8.68
CA TYR A 268 7.54 8.09 8.61
C TYR A 268 6.29 8.60 9.32
N GLY A 269 5.10 8.32 8.80
CA GLY A 269 3.86 8.84 9.35
C GLY A 269 3.39 10.16 8.71
N GLY A 270 2.35 10.75 9.31
CA GLY A 270 1.81 12.05 8.96
C GLY A 270 2.68 13.24 9.41
N MET A 271 2.07 14.43 9.42
CA MET A 271 2.75 15.69 9.74
C MET A 271 3.01 15.91 11.24
N SER A 272 2.44 15.05 12.10
CA SER A 272 2.68 15.06 13.55
C SER A 272 4.04 14.49 13.96
N THR A 273 4.81 13.93 13.02
CA THR A 273 6.11 13.31 13.27
C THR A 273 7.20 14.35 13.58
N ASP A 274 7.75 14.31 14.81
CA ASP A 274 8.82 15.23 15.26
C ASP A 274 10.24 14.73 14.89
N THR A 275 10.40 13.45 14.55
CA THR A 275 11.72 12.86 14.24
C THR A 275 11.94 12.74 12.73
N ILE A 276 12.95 13.47 12.23
CA ILE A 276 13.38 13.45 10.84
C ILE A 276 14.69 12.66 10.73
N PHE A 277 14.76 11.74 9.77
CA PHE A 277 15.98 11.01 9.45
C PHE A 277 16.74 11.73 8.33
N VAL A 278 17.94 12.21 8.65
CA VAL A 278 18.89 12.74 7.68
C VAL A 278 19.63 11.54 7.07
N GLU A 279 19.32 11.19 5.83
CA GLU A 279 19.85 9.99 5.17
C GLU A 279 20.80 10.36 4.02
N ARG A 280 21.91 9.63 3.92
CA ARG A 280 22.83 9.64 2.77
C ARG A 280 22.95 8.24 2.19
N LYS A 281 22.92 8.15 0.86
CA LYS A 281 23.31 6.95 0.10
C LYS A 281 24.53 7.25 -0.74
N THR A 282 25.56 6.42 -0.64
CA THR A 282 26.77 6.53 -1.46
C THR A 282 26.82 5.35 -2.42
N HIS A 283 26.94 5.63 -3.72
CA HIS A 283 27.15 4.59 -4.72
C HIS A 283 28.57 4.05 -4.61
N ARG A 284 28.69 2.73 -4.74
CA ARG A 284 29.93 2.02 -5.01
C ARG A 284 29.70 1.16 -6.24
N GLU A 285 30.62 1.23 -7.18
CA GLU A 285 30.62 0.47 -8.42
C GLU A 285 31.02 -0.98 -8.17
N ASP A 286 30.43 -1.90 -8.93
CA ASP A 286 30.58 -3.34 -8.68
C ASP A 286 32.03 -3.82 -8.85
N TRP A 287 32.82 -3.15 -9.71
CA TRP A 287 34.24 -3.48 -9.92
C TRP A 287 35.13 -3.16 -8.71
N THR A 288 34.70 -2.27 -7.80
CA THR A 288 35.42 -1.98 -6.56
C THR A 288 35.32 -3.12 -5.55
N GLY A 289 34.34 -4.01 -5.71
CA GLY A 289 33.99 -5.04 -4.74
C GLY A 289 33.27 -4.49 -3.49
N GLU A 290 33.14 -3.17 -3.35
CA GLU A 290 32.43 -2.52 -2.25
C GLU A 290 30.93 -2.39 -2.54
N LYS A 291 30.10 -2.58 -1.50
CA LYS A 291 28.65 -2.41 -1.63
C LYS A 291 28.27 -0.95 -1.41
N SER A 292 27.31 -0.47 -2.19
CA SER A 292 26.70 0.85 -1.95
C SER A 292 26.18 0.97 -0.51
N VAL A 293 26.56 2.03 0.19
CA VAL A 293 26.30 2.21 1.62
C VAL A 293 25.11 3.16 1.84
N LYS A 294 24.27 2.85 2.84
CA LYS A 294 23.22 3.74 3.33
C LYS A 294 23.51 4.08 4.79
N ALA A 295 23.66 5.36 5.09
CA ALA A 295 23.90 5.86 6.44
C ALA A 295 22.84 6.91 6.80
N ARG A 296 22.50 7.03 8.10
CA ARG A 296 21.52 8.03 8.57
C ARG A 296 21.70 8.36 10.05
N PHE A 297 21.26 9.54 10.44
CA PHE A 297 21.06 9.93 11.84
C PHE A 297 19.69 10.58 12.03
N ALA A 298 19.22 10.64 13.27
CA ALA A 298 17.93 11.23 13.62
C ALA A 298 18.12 12.68 14.11
N LEU A 299 17.24 13.57 13.69
CA LEU A 299 17.21 14.98 14.08
C LEU A 299 15.77 15.41 14.33
N LYS A 300 15.54 16.27 15.33
CA LYS A 300 14.19 16.82 15.55
C LYS A 300 13.84 17.85 14.48
N GLU A 301 12.59 17.86 14.03
CA GLU A 301 12.08 18.75 12.97
C GLU A 301 12.49 20.21 13.21
N ARG A 302 12.25 20.73 14.42
CA ARG A 302 12.59 22.10 14.82
C ARG A 302 14.06 22.50 14.68
N HIS A 303 14.98 21.54 14.57
CA HIS A 303 16.42 21.76 14.42
C HIS A 303 16.92 21.55 12.98
N VAL A 304 16.08 21.04 12.07
CA VAL A 304 16.46 20.73 10.68
C VAL A 304 16.92 21.97 9.94
N ASN A 305 16.13 23.04 9.95
CA ASN A 305 16.44 24.27 9.21
C ASN A 305 17.76 24.91 9.68
N ASP A 306 17.97 24.97 10.99
CA ASP A 306 19.20 25.56 11.56
C ASP A 306 20.42 24.65 11.32
N PHE A 307 20.24 23.33 11.29
CA PHE A 307 21.31 22.38 10.95
C PHE A 307 21.75 22.52 9.49
N LEU A 308 20.81 22.58 8.55
CA LEU A 308 21.13 22.75 7.11
C LEU A 308 21.81 24.10 6.82
N LYS A 309 21.54 25.13 7.62
CA LYS A 309 22.19 26.45 7.54
C LYS A 309 23.54 26.52 8.26
N GLY A 310 23.96 25.47 8.96
CA GLY A 310 25.20 25.45 9.75
C GLY A 310 25.10 26.16 11.11
N LYS A 311 23.93 26.69 11.49
CA LYS A 311 23.71 27.37 12.78
C LYS A 311 23.61 26.38 13.94
N TYR A 312 23.06 25.19 13.68
CA TYR A 312 23.01 24.10 14.65
C TYR A 312 24.17 23.13 14.38
N THR A 313 25.11 23.05 15.32
CA THR A 313 26.37 22.31 15.13
C THR A 313 26.20 20.80 15.39
N VAL A 314 27.12 19.99 14.85
CA VAL A 314 27.16 18.54 15.07
C VAL A 314 27.21 18.20 16.57
N ASP A 315 28.02 18.92 17.35
CA ASP A 315 28.09 18.73 18.81
C ASP A 315 26.72 18.95 19.48
N GLN A 316 25.95 19.95 19.02
CA GLN A 316 24.61 20.21 19.54
C GLN A 316 23.62 19.11 19.15
N VAL A 317 23.75 18.50 17.96
CA VAL A 317 22.92 17.36 17.53
C VAL A 317 23.11 16.17 18.47
N PHE A 318 24.35 15.82 18.82
CA PHE A 318 24.65 14.61 19.59
C PHE A 318 24.82 14.85 21.10
N ALA A 319 24.76 16.10 21.59
CA ALA A 319 24.89 16.44 23.01
C ALA A 319 23.98 15.62 23.94
N LYS A 320 22.71 15.39 23.55
CA LYS A 320 21.77 14.56 24.33
C LYS A 320 22.17 13.09 24.29
N MET A 321 22.57 12.58 23.13
CA MET A 321 22.96 11.18 22.93
C MET A 321 24.21 10.83 23.74
N ARG A 322 25.19 11.74 23.79
CA ARG A 322 26.39 11.63 24.63
C ARG A 322 26.05 11.57 26.12
N LYS A 323 25.13 12.43 26.59
CA LYS A 323 24.67 12.45 27.99
C LYS A 323 23.90 11.20 28.39
N GLU A 324 23.14 10.60 27.46
CA GLU A 324 22.34 9.40 27.76
C GLU A 324 23.19 8.12 27.89
N GLY A 325 24.38 8.05 27.30
CA GLY A 325 25.33 6.93 27.45
C GLY A 325 24.84 5.56 26.95
N LYS A 326 23.73 5.50 26.20
CA LYS A 326 23.12 4.24 25.73
C LYS A 326 23.85 3.62 24.53
N LYS A 327 24.61 4.40 23.77
CA LYS A 327 25.35 3.94 22.59
C LYS A 327 26.86 3.91 22.86
N PRO A 328 27.61 2.96 22.29
CA PRO A 328 29.07 2.95 22.35
C PRO A 328 29.65 4.24 21.78
N MET A 329 30.74 4.73 22.39
CA MET A 329 31.40 5.98 21.98
C MET A 329 31.80 5.99 20.50
N ASN A 330 32.37 4.88 20.00
CA ASN A 330 32.73 4.73 18.59
C ASN A 330 31.51 4.88 17.65
N GLU A 331 30.32 4.40 18.04
CA GLU A 331 29.11 4.57 17.22
C GLU A 331 28.68 6.04 17.17
N ILE A 332 28.83 6.78 18.28
CA ILE A 332 28.53 8.21 18.35
C ILE A 332 29.49 9.00 17.43
N GLU A 333 30.79 8.72 17.50
CA GLU A 333 31.81 9.35 16.66
C GLU A 333 31.56 9.12 15.16
N ASN A 334 31.16 7.90 14.78
CA ASN A 334 30.78 7.59 13.40
C ASN A 334 29.53 8.38 12.94
N LEU A 335 28.55 8.59 13.81
CA LEU A 335 27.36 9.38 13.52
C LEU A 335 27.69 10.89 13.41
N GLU A 336 28.62 11.38 14.22
CA GLU A 336 29.12 12.75 14.16
C GLU A 336 29.89 13.02 12.87
N ALA A 337 30.78 12.10 12.47
CA ALA A 337 31.49 12.18 11.19
C ALA A 337 30.48 12.25 10.02
N LEU A 338 29.47 11.37 10.01
CA LEU A 338 28.40 11.40 9.02
C LEU A 338 27.65 12.73 8.99
N ALA A 339 27.28 13.27 10.15
CA ALA A 339 26.55 14.53 10.23
C ALA A 339 27.40 15.71 9.74
N SER A 340 28.70 15.74 10.08
CA SER A 340 29.65 16.74 9.61
C SER A 340 29.83 16.68 8.09
N GLU A 341 29.98 15.48 7.52
CA GLU A 341 30.09 15.28 6.06
C GLU A 341 28.84 15.77 5.33
N ILE A 342 27.65 15.42 5.80
CA ILE A 342 26.39 15.85 5.19
C ILE A 342 26.24 17.38 5.29
N GLN A 343 26.50 17.97 6.46
CA GLN A 343 26.41 19.43 6.63
C GLN A 343 27.40 20.17 5.73
N TYR A 344 28.62 19.65 5.59
CA TYR A 344 29.62 20.22 4.68
C TYR A 344 29.16 20.16 3.22
N VAL A 345 28.61 19.03 2.75
CA VAL A 345 28.11 18.91 1.38
C VAL A 345 26.94 19.86 1.12
N MET A 346 26.00 19.97 2.07
CA MET A 346 24.86 20.89 1.96
C MET A 346 25.30 22.35 1.85
N LEU A 347 26.32 22.76 2.61
CA LEU A 347 26.81 24.14 2.59
C LEU A 347 27.70 24.45 1.38
N LYS A 348 28.53 23.49 0.95
CA LYS A 348 29.46 23.68 -0.17
C LYS A 348 28.77 23.67 -1.52
N LYS A 349 27.71 22.86 -1.67
CA LYS A 349 27.00 22.68 -2.95
C LYS A 349 25.76 23.56 -3.08
N ASN A 350 25.38 24.29 -2.03
CA ASN A 350 24.30 25.28 -2.07
C ASN A 350 24.66 26.51 -2.90
#